data_AF-A0A7X3ZW51-F1
#
_entry.id   AF-A0A7X3ZW51-F1
#
_cell.length_a   1.000
_cell.length_b   1.000
_cell.length_c   1.000
_cell.angle_alpha   90.00
_cell.angle_beta   90.00
_cell.angle_gamma   90.00
#
_symmetry.space_group_name_H-M   'P 1'
#
loop_
_entity.id
_entity.type
_entity.pdbx_description
1 polymer ?
#
loop_
_entity_poly.entity_id
_entity_poly.type
_entity_poly.pdbx_seq_one_letter_code
_entity_poly.pdbx_strand_id
1 'polypeptide(L)'
;APFVQFLSLAYRPHEVIAVLPDKHVISTPREALQVNHGSARASIHFKPSTDLALERARLVLKDPRIHSSLGWTVSSTELRFAIETIPVRESAYRVGMELLELSLPDMLRRALSSSRTLPDKIGVVRADAELGLDAQIDRRFLEGAHLGINRLDLADLSVRWGEFSFSAKGNLTVSEDGVPDGEIMLRAAGWKAPLDLAETMGLIEPAFLEALETALDLMSGHGDVVELPLVFSRGQVSLGLFPLGRAPRLQAW
;
A
#
# COMPACT_ATOMS: atom_id res chain seq x y z
N ALA A 1 -1.60 31.58 9.77
CA ALA A 1 -0.63 30.48 9.61
C ALA A 1 -1.40 29.17 9.50
N PRO A 2 -0.95 28.19 8.69
CA PRO A 2 -1.50 26.84 8.76
C PRO A 2 -1.35 26.33 10.21
N PHE A 3 -2.42 25.78 10.77
CA PHE A 3 -2.43 25.23 12.13
C PHE A 3 -3.05 23.83 12.11
N VAL A 4 -2.60 22.99 13.04
CA VAL A 4 -3.21 21.68 13.30
C VAL A 4 -4.12 21.84 14.53
N GLN A 5 -5.34 21.33 14.46
CA GLN A 5 -6.23 21.27 15.63
C GLN A 5 -6.29 19.85 16.16
N PHE A 6 -6.02 19.69 17.45
CA PHE A 6 -6.28 18.46 18.19
C PHE A 6 -7.47 18.70 19.11
N LEU A 7 -8.52 17.90 18.95
CA LEU A 7 -9.74 17.99 19.72
C LEU A 7 -9.91 16.67 20.48
N SER A 8 -10.15 16.76 21.78
CA SER A 8 -10.53 15.62 22.61
C SER A 8 -11.62 16.05 23.59
N LEU A 9 -12.44 15.10 24.01
CA LEU A 9 -13.41 15.35 25.07
C LEU A 9 -12.64 15.38 26.40
N ALA A 10 -12.94 16.34 27.29
CA ALA A 10 -12.22 16.49 28.55
C ALA A 10 -12.22 15.22 29.42
N TYR A 11 -13.29 14.41 29.32
CA TYR A 11 -13.43 13.13 30.03
C TYR A 11 -12.93 11.91 29.23
N ARG A 12 -12.41 12.11 28.00
CA ARG A 12 -11.78 11.08 27.16
C ARG A 12 -10.55 11.65 26.42
N PRO A 13 -9.49 12.03 27.16
CA PRO A 13 -8.30 12.65 26.56
C PRO A 13 -7.51 11.71 25.62
N HIS A 14 -7.75 10.40 25.70
CA HIS A 14 -7.16 9.36 24.86
C HIS A 14 -7.89 9.18 23.51
N GLU A 15 -9.00 9.91 23.29
CA GLU A 15 -9.69 9.99 22.00
C GLU A 15 -9.38 11.34 21.36
N VAL A 16 -8.53 11.33 20.34
CA VAL A 16 -8.00 12.53 19.69
C VAL A 16 -8.52 12.62 18.26
N ILE A 17 -9.13 13.74 17.91
CA ILE A 17 -9.46 14.12 16.53
C ILE A 17 -8.44 15.15 16.08
N ALA A 18 -7.71 14.85 15.01
CA ALA A 18 -6.80 15.78 14.38
C ALA A 18 -7.42 16.33 13.08
N VAL A 19 -7.44 17.65 12.94
CA VAL A 19 -7.76 18.34 11.70
C VAL A 19 -6.47 18.98 11.18
N LEU A 20 -6.00 18.48 10.03
CA LEU A 20 -4.74 18.92 9.45
C LEU A 20 -4.97 20.18 8.58
N PRO A 21 -3.96 21.06 8.48
CA PRO A 21 -4.01 22.20 7.57
C PRO A 21 -4.07 21.72 6.11
N ASP A 22 -4.74 22.50 5.27
CA ASP A 22 -4.93 22.28 3.83
C ASP A 22 -3.63 22.08 3.04
N LYS A 23 -2.51 22.55 3.60
CA LYS A 23 -1.16 22.34 3.08
C LYS A 23 -0.21 21.94 4.20
N HIS A 24 0.55 20.88 3.97
CA HIS A 24 1.62 20.46 4.86
C HIS A 24 2.74 19.75 4.09
N VAL A 25 3.90 19.62 4.73
CA VAL A 25 5.07 18.97 4.16
C VAL A 25 5.39 17.73 4.97
N ILE A 26 5.58 16.61 4.28
CA ILE A 26 6.10 15.37 4.86
C ILE A 26 7.53 15.23 4.37
N SER A 27 8.49 15.25 5.29
CA SER A 27 9.90 15.06 4.97
C SER A 27 10.28 13.60 5.22
N THR A 28 10.80 12.94 4.19
CA THR A 28 11.44 11.63 4.30
C THR A 28 12.95 11.78 4.08
N PRO A 29 13.78 10.78 4.43
CA PRO A 29 15.21 10.83 4.11
C PRO A 29 15.52 10.95 2.60
N ARG A 30 14.56 10.59 1.73
CA ARG A 30 14.76 10.57 0.26
C ARG A 30 14.18 11.79 -0.45
N GLU A 31 13.07 12.34 0.04
CA GLU A 31 12.34 13.42 -0.62
C GLU A 31 11.44 14.20 0.35
N ALA A 32 11.11 15.43 -0.03
CA ALA A 32 10.08 16.23 0.63
C ALA A 32 8.80 16.16 -0.20
N LEU A 33 7.69 15.80 0.45
CA LEU A 33 6.37 15.68 -0.14
C LEU A 33 5.51 16.85 0.31
N GLN A 34 5.16 17.74 -0.63
CA GLN A 34 4.16 18.78 -0.39
C GLN A 34 2.77 18.19 -0.61
N VAL A 35 2.01 18.08 0.47
CA VAL A 35 0.66 17.55 0.45
C VAL A 35 -0.33 18.70 0.55
N ASN A 36 -1.12 18.88 -0.51
CA ASN A 36 -2.27 19.77 -0.52
C ASN A 36 -3.54 18.92 -0.53
N HIS A 37 -4.59 19.32 0.17
CA HIS A 37 -5.86 18.58 0.16
C HIS A 37 -7.05 19.50 0.44
N GLY A 38 -8.25 19.12 -0.01
CA GLY A 38 -9.48 19.83 0.33
C GLY A 38 -9.87 19.65 1.81
N SER A 39 -9.64 18.46 2.36
CA SER A 39 -9.89 18.18 3.77
C SER A 39 -9.10 16.98 4.26
N ALA A 40 -8.58 17.04 5.48
CA ALA A 40 -7.96 15.90 6.13
C ALA A 40 -8.40 15.82 7.60
N ARG A 41 -8.98 14.67 7.96
CA ARG A 41 -9.41 14.38 9.33
C ARG A 41 -8.84 13.04 9.75
N ALA A 42 -8.23 13.03 10.92
CA ALA A 42 -7.81 11.80 11.58
C ALA A 42 -8.54 11.67 12.92
N SER A 43 -8.85 10.43 13.32
CA SER A 43 -9.32 10.11 14.67
C SER A 43 -8.46 8.99 15.20
N ILE A 44 -7.90 9.16 16.40
CA ILE A 44 -7.02 8.20 17.04
C ILE A 44 -7.58 7.93 18.43
N HIS A 45 -7.73 6.65 18.76
CA HIS A 45 -8.12 6.18 20.08
C HIS A 45 -6.96 5.37 20.63
N PHE A 46 -6.51 5.75 21.81
CA PHE A 46 -5.51 5.02 22.59
C PHE A 46 -6.19 4.28 23.73
N LYS A 47 -5.60 3.15 24.14
CA LYS A 47 -5.98 2.49 25.38
C LYS A 47 -5.79 3.47 26.56
N PRO A 48 -6.63 3.41 27.62
CA PRO A 48 -6.47 4.25 28.80
C PRO A 48 -5.27 3.80 29.67
N SER A 49 -4.05 3.92 29.15
CA SER A 49 -2.79 3.57 29.81
C SER A 49 -1.72 4.65 29.58
N THR A 50 -0.65 4.60 30.37
CA THR A 50 0.48 5.54 30.24
C THR A 50 1.32 5.30 28.99
N ASP A 51 1.24 4.10 28.42
CA ASP A 51 1.98 3.74 27.21
C ASP A 51 1.34 4.32 25.96
N LEU A 52 0.06 4.75 26.05
CA LEU A 52 -0.74 5.24 24.93
C LEU A 52 -0.72 4.24 23.77
N ALA A 53 -0.99 2.96 24.07
CA ALA A 53 -1.10 1.92 23.06
C ALA A 53 -2.28 2.23 22.13
N LEU A 54 -2.02 2.20 20.81
CA LEU A 54 -3.03 2.40 19.78
C LEU A 54 -4.12 1.34 19.92
N GLU A 55 -5.37 1.78 20.00
CA GLU A 55 -6.56 0.92 19.92
C GLU A 55 -7.13 0.96 18.50
N ARG A 56 -7.31 2.16 17.95
CA ARG A 56 -7.70 2.37 16.56
C ARG A 56 -7.32 3.75 16.06
N ALA A 57 -6.98 3.84 14.78
CA ALA A 57 -6.86 5.11 14.08
C ALA A 57 -7.60 5.06 12.74
N ARG A 58 -8.16 6.19 12.34
CA ARG A 58 -8.76 6.40 11.03
C ARG A 58 -8.28 7.71 10.46
N LEU A 59 -8.11 7.75 9.15
CA LEU A 59 -7.68 8.91 8.40
C LEU A 59 -8.52 9.00 7.13
N VAL A 60 -9.07 10.18 6.86
CA VAL A 60 -9.79 10.49 5.62
C VAL A 60 -9.20 11.77 5.04
N LEU A 61 -8.63 11.66 3.84
CA LEU A 61 -8.16 12.78 3.02
C LEU A 61 -9.05 12.92 1.79
N LYS A 62 -9.53 14.13 1.53
CA LYS A 62 -10.31 14.49 0.33
C LYS A 62 -9.48 15.37 -0.59
N ASP A 63 -9.53 15.05 -1.88
CA ASP A 63 -8.82 15.71 -2.95
C ASP A 63 -7.30 15.89 -2.69
N PRO A 64 -6.58 14.87 -2.17
CA PRO A 64 -5.16 15.02 -1.93
C PRO A 64 -4.40 15.18 -3.25
N ARG A 65 -3.41 16.08 -3.23
CA ARG A 65 -2.45 16.33 -4.30
C ARG A 65 -1.07 16.40 -3.68
N ILE A 66 -0.24 15.44 -4.04
CA ILE A 66 1.12 15.26 -3.52
C ILE A 66 2.09 15.67 -4.60
N HIS A 67 2.96 16.63 -4.30
CA HIS A 67 4.07 17.01 -5.14
C HIS A 67 5.36 16.62 -4.44
N SER A 68 6.19 15.83 -5.12
CA SER A 68 7.50 15.45 -4.61
C SER A 68 8.58 16.44 -5.07
N SER A 69 9.58 16.64 -4.22
CA SER A 69 10.84 17.31 -4.58
C SER A 69 11.61 16.62 -5.71
N LEU A 70 11.31 15.34 -6.02
CA LEU A 70 11.83 14.60 -7.17
C LEU A 70 11.06 14.88 -8.48
N GLY A 71 10.08 15.79 -8.45
CA GLY A 71 9.40 16.31 -9.65
C GLY A 71 8.19 15.49 -10.13
N TRP A 72 7.80 14.43 -9.41
CA TRP A 72 6.56 13.72 -9.69
C TRP A 72 5.38 14.32 -8.91
N THR A 73 4.18 14.22 -9.49
CA THR A 73 2.93 14.67 -8.86
C THR A 73 1.88 13.58 -8.99
N VAL A 74 1.15 13.31 -7.91
CA VAL A 74 -0.04 12.47 -7.93
C VAL A 74 -1.19 13.17 -7.23
N SER A 75 -2.41 12.79 -7.58
CA SER A 75 -3.63 13.26 -6.93
C SER A 75 -4.65 12.14 -6.86
N SER A 76 -5.60 12.24 -5.94
CA SER A 76 -6.75 11.35 -5.88
C SER A 76 -7.99 12.12 -5.46
N THR A 77 -9.16 11.49 -5.56
CA THR A 77 -10.41 12.07 -5.05
C THR A 77 -10.54 11.85 -3.55
N GLU A 78 -10.20 10.65 -3.07
CA GLU A 78 -10.29 10.32 -1.66
C GLU A 78 -9.27 9.24 -1.29
N LEU A 79 -8.66 9.38 -0.10
CA LEU A 79 -7.87 8.35 0.57
C LEU A 79 -8.51 8.09 1.93
N ARG A 80 -8.82 6.83 2.20
CA ARG A 80 -9.26 6.33 3.50
C ARG A 80 -8.22 5.35 4.00
N PHE A 81 -7.86 5.49 5.27
CA PHE A 81 -7.01 4.56 5.96
C PHE A 81 -7.59 4.27 7.34
N ALA A 82 -7.54 3.02 7.77
CA ALA A 82 -7.97 2.59 9.08
C ALA A 82 -7.01 1.53 9.61
N ILE A 83 -6.75 1.58 10.91
CA ILE A 83 -6.02 0.56 11.65
C ILE A 83 -6.73 0.35 12.99
N GLU A 84 -6.87 -0.90 13.42
CA GLU A 84 -7.47 -1.24 14.71
C GLU A 84 -6.85 -2.50 15.31
N THR A 85 -6.76 -2.57 16.64
CA THR A 85 -6.25 -3.75 17.33
C THR A 85 -7.22 -4.92 17.22
N ILE A 86 -6.68 -6.13 17.10
CA ILE A 86 -7.45 -7.37 17.15
C ILE A 86 -7.50 -7.84 18.62
N PRO A 87 -8.67 -7.83 19.30
CA PRO A 87 -8.74 -8.02 20.75
C PRO A 87 -8.18 -9.35 21.29
N VAL A 88 -8.21 -10.40 20.46
CA VAL A 88 -7.84 -11.76 20.85
C VAL A 88 -6.33 -12.02 20.69
N ARG A 89 -5.59 -11.13 20.01
CA ARG A 89 -4.18 -11.33 19.66
C ARG A 89 -3.35 -10.12 20.06
N GLU A 90 -2.33 -10.34 20.86
CA GLU A 90 -1.42 -9.28 21.27
C GLU A 90 -0.63 -8.74 20.06
N SER A 91 -0.41 -7.42 20.02
CA SER A 91 0.32 -6.72 18.96
C SER A 91 -0.18 -7.02 17.54
N ALA A 92 -1.46 -7.37 17.40
CA ALA A 92 -2.09 -7.66 16.12
C ALA A 92 -3.07 -6.56 15.73
N TYR A 93 -3.02 -6.17 14.46
CA TYR A 93 -3.78 -5.05 13.92
C TYR A 93 -4.44 -5.42 12.60
N ARG A 94 -5.70 -5.04 12.41
CA ARG A 94 -6.32 -5.01 11.10
C ARG A 94 -6.06 -3.65 10.47
N VAL A 95 -5.59 -3.63 9.24
CA VAL A 95 -5.28 -2.43 8.46
C VAL A 95 -6.10 -2.44 7.19
N GLY A 96 -6.79 -1.35 6.92
CA GLY A 96 -7.56 -1.13 5.72
C GLY A 96 -7.17 0.17 5.03
N MET A 97 -7.10 0.16 3.70
CA MET A 97 -6.85 1.33 2.89
C MET A 97 -7.75 1.31 1.65
N GLU A 98 -8.27 2.47 1.27
CA GLU A 98 -9.01 2.68 0.02
C GLU A 98 -8.59 4.01 -0.59
N LEU A 99 -8.26 4.00 -1.87
CA LEU A 99 -7.84 5.17 -2.64
C LEU A 99 -8.66 5.22 -3.93
N LEU A 100 -9.31 6.36 -4.18
CA LEU A 100 -10.23 6.54 -5.30
C LEU A 100 -9.67 7.53 -6.33
N GLU A 101 -9.76 7.16 -7.61
CA GLU A 101 -9.34 7.96 -8.75
C GLU A 101 -7.89 8.48 -8.66
N LEU A 102 -6.95 7.58 -8.40
CA LEU A 102 -5.52 7.94 -8.37
C LEU A 102 -5.05 8.34 -9.77
N SER A 103 -4.60 9.59 -9.91
CA SER A 103 -3.98 10.08 -11.14
C SER A 103 -2.56 9.53 -11.28
N LEU A 104 -2.16 9.27 -12.52
CA LEU A 104 -0.83 8.78 -12.82
C LEU A 104 0.20 9.92 -12.83
N PRO A 105 1.46 9.65 -12.42
CA PRO A 105 2.55 10.61 -12.58
C PRO A 105 2.74 11.04 -14.03
N ASP A 106 3.24 12.25 -14.25
CA ASP A 106 3.41 12.85 -15.58
C ASP A 106 4.20 11.96 -16.56
N MET A 107 5.21 11.25 -16.05
CA MET A 107 6.00 10.31 -16.84
C MET A 107 5.13 9.16 -17.38
N LEU A 108 4.31 8.55 -16.53
CA LEU A 108 3.39 7.47 -16.93
C LEU A 108 2.33 8.00 -17.88
N ARG A 109 1.78 9.20 -17.63
CA ARG A 109 0.77 9.81 -18.53
C ARG A 109 1.31 10.04 -19.93
N ARG A 110 2.58 10.47 -20.07
CA ARG A 110 3.23 10.61 -21.38
C ARG A 110 3.40 9.25 -22.08
N ALA A 111 3.86 8.23 -21.37
CA ALA A 111 4.01 6.88 -21.93
C ALA A 111 2.66 6.23 -22.31
N LEU A 112 1.57 6.56 -21.59
CA LEU A 112 0.23 6.07 -21.90
C LEU A 112 -0.39 6.72 -23.15
N SER A 113 -0.03 7.98 -23.42
CA SER A 113 -0.59 8.73 -24.55
C SER A 113 -0.31 8.08 -25.93
N SER A 114 0.71 7.22 -26.02
CA SER A 114 1.03 6.42 -27.21
C SER A 114 0.26 5.09 -27.33
N SER A 115 -0.27 4.56 -26.23
CA SER A 115 -0.92 3.23 -26.17
C SER A 115 -2.46 3.32 -26.11
N ARG A 116 -3.04 4.38 -25.51
CA ARG A 116 -4.51 4.64 -25.36
C ARG A 116 -5.38 3.52 -24.77
N THR A 117 -4.82 2.38 -24.38
CA THR A 117 -5.59 1.23 -23.89
C THR A 117 -6.04 1.35 -22.43
N LEU A 118 -5.34 2.17 -21.62
CA LEU A 118 -5.63 2.36 -20.20
C LEU A 118 -6.08 3.79 -19.89
N PRO A 119 -7.01 4.01 -18.94
CA PRO A 119 -7.43 5.34 -18.53
C PRO A 119 -6.29 6.16 -17.88
N ASP A 120 -6.41 7.48 -17.85
CA ASP A 120 -5.43 8.38 -17.20
C ASP A 120 -5.40 8.29 -15.66
N LYS A 121 -6.39 7.59 -15.07
CA LYS A 121 -6.52 7.38 -13.62
C LYS A 121 -6.80 5.92 -13.30
N ILE A 122 -6.24 5.47 -12.19
CA ILE A 122 -6.59 4.21 -11.53
C ILE A 122 -7.88 4.46 -10.74
N GLY A 123 -8.93 3.71 -11.02
CA GLY A 123 -10.27 3.95 -10.47
C GLY A 123 -10.34 3.69 -8.97
N VAL A 124 -9.87 2.52 -8.53
CA VAL A 124 -9.81 2.17 -7.11
C VAL A 124 -8.59 1.32 -6.80
N VAL A 125 -7.96 1.61 -5.66
CA VAL A 125 -6.99 0.76 -5.00
C VAL A 125 -7.50 0.47 -3.60
N ARG A 126 -7.58 -0.79 -3.23
CA ARG A 126 -8.04 -1.23 -1.91
C ARG A 126 -7.07 -2.24 -1.32
N ALA A 127 -6.84 -2.13 -0.02
CA ALA A 127 -6.08 -3.11 0.75
C ALA A 127 -6.81 -3.40 2.08
N ASP A 128 -6.81 -4.66 2.50
CA ASP A 128 -7.32 -5.16 3.78
C ASP A 128 -6.40 -6.29 4.23
N ALA A 129 -5.73 -6.09 5.36
CA ALA A 129 -4.75 -7.03 5.89
C ALA A 129 -4.77 -7.09 7.41
N GLU A 130 -4.41 -8.23 7.98
CA GLU A 130 -4.00 -8.34 9.37
C GLU A 130 -2.48 -8.37 9.48
N LEU A 131 -1.94 -7.55 10.36
CA LEU A 131 -0.53 -7.50 10.70
C LEU A 131 -0.33 -8.07 12.10
N GLY A 132 0.67 -8.93 12.26
CA GLY A 132 1.28 -9.24 13.54
C GLY A 132 2.58 -8.45 13.69
N LEU A 133 2.71 -7.73 14.80
CA LEU A 133 3.89 -6.96 15.14
C LEU A 133 4.60 -7.62 16.34
N ASP A 134 5.90 -7.34 16.48
CA ASP A 134 6.70 -7.76 17.64
C ASP A 134 6.31 -7.03 18.93
N ALA A 135 5.83 -5.80 18.82
CA ALA A 135 5.34 -4.99 19.93
C ALA A 135 4.08 -4.18 19.56
N GLN A 136 3.38 -3.68 20.57
CA GLN A 136 2.23 -2.80 20.37
C GLN A 136 2.70 -1.46 19.80
N ILE A 137 1.92 -0.90 18.87
CA ILE A 137 2.07 0.49 18.44
C ILE A 137 1.69 1.36 19.63
N ASP A 138 2.68 1.96 20.28
CA ASP A 138 2.50 2.83 21.45
C ASP A 138 3.37 4.09 21.34
N ARG A 139 3.45 4.90 22.39
CA ARG A 139 4.24 6.14 22.34
C ARG A 139 5.73 5.92 22.00
N ARG A 140 6.30 4.75 22.32
CA ARG A 140 7.73 4.46 22.07
C ARG A 140 8.00 4.38 20.57
N PHE A 141 7.03 3.91 19.77
CA PHE A 141 7.12 3.96 18.31
C PHE A 141 7.26 5.40 17.79
N LEU A 142 6.50 6.33 18.35
CA LEU A 142 6.60 7.76 18.01
C LEU A 142 7.93 8.39 18.45
N GLU A 143 8.59 7.79 19.44
CA GLU A 143 9.91 8.17 19.94
C GLU A 143 11.06 7.50 19.17
N GLY A 144 10.76 6.69 18.15
CA GLY A 144 11.75 6.04 17.26
C GLY A 144 12.07 4.58 17.60
N ALA A 145 11.25 3.92 18.43
CA ALA A 145 11.34 2.46 18.59
C ALA A 145 10.90 1.78 17.28
N HIS A 146 11.69 0.81 16.83
CA HIS A 146 11.38 0.05 15.63
C HIS A 146 10.32 -1.00 15.94
N LEU A 147 9.44 -1.27 14.98
CA LEU A 147 8.48 -2.37 15.05
C LEU A 147 8.79 -3.39 13.95
N GLY A 148 8.96 -4.65 14.32
CA GLY A 148 9.09 -5.76 13.38
C GLY A 148 7.71 -6.28 12.97
N ILE A 149 7.50 -6.53 11.67
CA ILE A 149 6.36 -7.32 11.21
C ILE A 149 6.76 -8.79 11.34
N ASN A 150 5.99 -9.60 12.06
CA ASN A 150 6.19 -11.05 12.19
C ASN A 150 5.16 -11.87 11.40
N ARG A 151 4.03 -11.25 11.02
CA ARG A 151 2.94 -11.91 10.29
C ARG A 151 2.20 -10.90 9.42
N LEU A 152 1.85 -11.31 8.21
CA LEU A 152 0.97 -10.60 7.30
C LEU A 152 -0.08 -11.58 6.80
N ASP A 153 -1.36 -11.29 7.04
CA ASP A 153 -2.49 -11.97 6.43
C ASP A 153 -3.18 -10.99 5.49
N LEU A 154 -3.03 -11.19 4.19
CA LEU A 154 -3.58 -10.32 3.16
C LEU A 154 -4.94 -10.85 2.72
N ALA A 155 -6.01 -10.27 3.27
CA ALA A 155 -7.38 -10.65 2.95
C ALA A 155 -7.85 -10.11 1.59
N ASP A 156 -7.39 -8.91 1.21
CA ASP A 156 -7.63 -8.30 -0.09
C ASP A 156 -6.57 -7.24 -0.40
N LEU A 157 -5.96 -7.31 -1.58
CA LEU A 157 -5.32 -6.18 -2.22
C LEU A 157 -5.86 -6.12 -3.63
N SER A 158 -6.70 -5.14 -3.95
CA SER A 158 -7.35 -5.04 -5.26
C SER A 158 -7.09 -3.69 -5.92
N VAL A 159 -6.89 -3.74 -7.24
CA VAL A 159 -6.67 -2.58 -8.10
C VAL A 159 -7.59 -2.69 -9.31
N ARG A 160 -8.29 -1.60 -9.65
CA ARG A 160 -9.07 -1.49 -10.89
C ARG A 160 -8.62 -0.28 -11.68
N TRP A 161 -8.24 -0.53 -12.93
CA TRP A 161 -7.73 0.49 -13.84
C TRP A 161 -8.25 0.25 -15.27
N GLY A 162 -9.43 0.81 -15.57
CA GLY A 162 -10.13 0.50 -16.82
C GLY A 162 -10.54 -0.98 -16.86
N GLU A 163 -10.15 -1.67 -17.93
CA GLU A 163 -10.33 -3.12 -18.09
C GLU A 163 -9.32 -3.94 -17.28
N PHE A 164 -8.20 -3.34 -16.86
CA PHE A 164 -7.25 -4.04 -16.00
C PHE A 164 -7.81 -4.18 -14.59
N SER A 165 -7.79 -5.42 -14.09
CA SER A 165 -8.05 -5.72 -12.69
C SER A 165 -6.94 -6.58 -12.12
N PHE A 166 -6.56 -6.30 -10.88
CA PHE A 166 -5.60 -7.08 -10.13
C PHE A 166 -6.14 -7.32 -8.73
N SER A 167 -5.95 -8.52 -8.21
CA SER A 167 -6.23 -8.86 -6.83
C SER A 167 -5.15 -9.79 -6.27
N ALA A 168 -4.78 -9.60 -5.01
CA ALA A 168 -3.85 -10.46 -4.32
C ALA A 168 -4.39 -10.86 -2.94
N LYS A 169 -4.19 -12.11 -2.54
CA LYS A 169 -4.59 -12.67 -1.25
C LYS A 169 -3.62 -13.75 -0.80
N GLY A 170 -3.37 -13.85 0.50
CA GLY A 170 -2.48 -14.88 1.02
C GLY A 170 -1.91 -14.53 2.38
N ASN A 171 -0.90 -15.26 2.81
CA ASN A 171 -0.29 -15.03 4.11
C ASN A 171 1.22 -15.20 4.05
N LEU A 172 1.90 -14.42 4.88
CA LEU A 172 3.34 -14.49 5.11
C LEU A 172 3.60 -14.53 6.61
N THR A 173 4.55 -15.36 6.99
CA THR A 173 5.24 -15.28 8.27
C THR A 173 6.60 -14.65 8.04
N VAL A 174 7.10 -13.89 8.99
CA VAL A 174 8.38 -13.18 8.85
C VAL A 174 9.27 -13.61 10.01
N SER A 175 10.48 -14.06 9.70
CA SER A 175 11.46 -14.42 10.72
C SER A 175 12.01 -13.19 11.44
N GLU A 176 12.70 -13.39 12.55
CA GLU A 176 13.39 -12.30 13.29
C GLU A 176 14.37 -11.51 12.41
N ASP A 177 14.97 -12.17 11.40
CA ASP A 177 15.86 -11.53 10.42
C ASP A 177 15.10 -10.69 9.36
N GLY A 178 13.78 -10.59 9.45
CA GLY A 178 12.92 -9.89 8.51
C GLY A 178 12.71 -10.65 7.19
N VAL A 179 12.96 -11.96 7.16
CA VAL A 179 12.81 -12.78 5.94
C VAL A 179 11.38 -13.34 5.87
N PRO A 180 10.59 -13.00 4.83
CA PRO A 180 9.26 -13.54 4.66
C PRO A 180 9.28 -14.98 4.13
N ASP A 181 8.33 -15.79 4.60
CA ASP A 181 8.03 -17.14 4.15
C ASP A 181 6.51 -17.33 4.08
N GLY A 182 6.02 -17.89 2.97
CA GLY A 182 4.60 -18.09 2.70
C GLY A 182 4.24 -17.84 1.23
N GLU A 183 2.97 -17.60 0.97
CA GLU A 183 2.44 -17.51 -0.39
C GLU A 183 1.36 -16.43 -0.50
N ILE A 184 1.44 -15.65 -1.58
CA ILE A 184 0.40 -14.71 -1.99
C ILE A 184 -0.10 -15.11 -3.37
N MET A 185 -1.36 -15.53 -3.46
CA MET A 185 -2.04 -15.75 -4.72
C MET A 185 -2.30 -14.41 -5.39
N LEU A 186 -1.80 -14.24 -6.61
CA LEU A 186 -2.08 -13.11 -7.48
C LEU A 186 -3.10 -13.52 -8.53
N ARG A 187 -4.04 -12.63 -8.84
CA ARG A 187 -4.99 -12.77 -9.93
C ARG A 187 -5.03 -11.47 -10.70
N ALA A 188 -4.89 -11.54 -12.02
CA ALA A 188 -4.95 -10.37 -12.88
C ALA A 188 -5.84 -10.64 -14.10
N ALA A 189 -6.57 -9.63 -14.57
CA ALA A 189 -7.28 -9.65 -15.84
C ALA A 189 -6.93 -8.39 -16.66
N GLY A 190 -6.88 -8.50 -17.99
CA GLY A 190 -6.48 -7.39 -18.86
C GLY A 190 -5.02 -6.95 -18.64
N TRP A 191 -4.14 -7.91 -18.34
CA TRP A 191 -2.76 -7.68 -17.89
C TRP A 191 -1.79 -7.24 -19.00
N LYS A 192 -2.15 -7.44 -20.27
CA LYS A 192 -1.30 -7.08 -21.43
C LYS A 192 -1.01 -5.59 -21.48
N ALA A 193 -2.04 -4.75 -21.38
CA ALA A 193 -1.86 -3.30 -21.49
C ALA A 193 -0.95 -2.67 -20.40
N PRO A 194 -1.04 -3.08 -19.12
CA PRO A 194 -0.08 -2.63 -18.11
C PRO A 194 1.35 -3.12 -18.34
N LEU A 195 1.54 -4.33 -18.89
CA LEU A 195 2.87 -4.86 -19.19
C LEU A 195 3.51 -4.12 -20.38
N ASP A 196 2.77 -3.88 -21.45
CA ASP A 196 3.22 -3.05 -22.60
C ASP A 196 3.69 -1.66 -22.14
N LEU A 197 2.95 -1.06 -21.19
CA LEU A 197 3.34 0.21 -20.61
C LEU A 197 4.63 0.10 -19.81
N ALA A 198 4.80 -0.96 -19.01
CA ALA A 198 6.00 -1.19 -18.22
C ALA A 198 7.24 -1.40 -19.10
N GLU A 199 7.09 -2.08 -20.24
CA GLU A 199 8.13 -2.22 -21.27
C GLU A 199 8.51 -0.87 -21.90
N THR A 200 7.50 -0.11 -22.32
CA THR A 200 7.68 1.22 -22.94
C THR A 200 8.44 2.16 -21.99
N MET A 201 8.25 1.99 -20.69
CA MET A 201 8.94 2.74 -19.65
C MET A 201 10.33 2.20 -19.30
N GLY A 202 10.74 1.05 -19.85
CA GLY A 202 11.99 0.37 -19.50
C GLY A 202 12.02 -0.16 -18.06
N LEU A 203 10.85 -0.39 -17.44
CA LEU A 203 10.77 -0.99 -16.11
C LEU A 203 11.01 -2.50 -16.14
N ILE A 204 10.78 -3.13 -17.29
CA ILE A 204 10.92 -4.56 -17.52
C ILE A 204 11.82 -4.75 -18.74
N GLU A 205 12.76 -5.68 -18.64
CA GLU A 205 13.63 -6.05 -19.77
C GLU A 205 12.81 -6.81 -20.83
N PRO A 206 12.94 -6.50 -22.13
CA PRO A 206 12.12 -7.12 -23.18
C PRO A 206 12.17 -8.65 -23.18
N ALA A 207 13.35 -9.24 -22.94
CA ALA A 207 13.51 -10.69 -22.90
C ALA A 207 12.76 -11.35 -21.73
N PHE A 208 12.66 -10.68 -20.59
CA PHE A 208 11.87 -11.18 -19.46
C PHE A 208 10.37 -11.04 -19.75
N LEU A 209 9.98 -9.94 -20.39
CA LEU A 209 8.59 -9.71 -20.75
C LEU A 209 8.08 -10.78 -21.72
N GLU A 210 8.79 -11.05 -22.82
CA GLU A 210 8.41 -12.09 -23.78
C GLU A 210 8.22 -13.47 -23.12
N ALA A 211 9.13 -13.83 -22.21
CA ALA A 211 9.04 -15.09 -21.46
C ALA A 211 7.85 -15.12 -20.50
N LEU A 212 7.57 -13.99 -19.83
CA LEU A 212 6.44 -13.84 -18.93
C LEU A 212 5.12 -13.93 -19.72
N GLU A 213 4.97 -13.18 -20.80
CA GLU A 213 3.77 -13.20 -21.65
C GLU A 213 3.47 -14.58 -22.20
N THR A 214 4.49 -15.27 -22.72
CA THR A 214 4.34 -16.65 -23.23
C THR A 214 3.79 -17.59 -22.17
N ALA A 215 4.31 -17.50 -20.93
CA ALA A 215 3.80 -18.34 -19.85
C ALA A 215 2.41 -17.92 -19.40
N LEU A 216 2.14 -16.62 -19.27
CA LEU A 216 0.82 -16.09 -18.91
C LEU A 216 -0.24 -16.53 -19.93
N ASP A 217 0.06 -16.50 -21.23
CA ASP A 217 -0.82 -16.98 -22.29
C ASP A 217 -1.06 -18.49 -22.22
N LEU A 218 -0.04 -19.28 -21.90
CA LEU A 218 -0.20 -20.73 -21.67
C LEU A 218 -1.08 -21.03 -20.43
N MET A 219 -0.90 -20.28 -19.35
CA MET A 219 -1.63 -20.49 -18.08
C MET A 219 -3.06 -19.95 -18.11
N SER A 220 -3.31 -18.86 -18.83
CA SER A 220 -4.66 -18.31 -19.00
C SER A 220 -5.56 -19.23 -19.83
N GLY A 221 -4.99 -20.20 -20.56
CA GLY A 221 -5.75 -21.06 -21.46
C GLY A 221 -6.48 -20.28 -22.55
N HIS A 222 -5.88 -19.17 -23.03
CA HIS A 222 -6.47 -18.19 -23.96
C HIS A 222 -7.62 -17.36 -23.36
N GLY A 223 -7.80 -17.40 -22.04
CA GLY A 223 -8.63 -16.44 -21.31
C GLY A 223 -7.90 -15.12 -21.08
N ASP A 224 -8.62 -14.13 -20.55
CA ASP A 224 -8.04 -12.83 -20.19
C ASP A 224 -7.62 -12.76 -18.70
N VAL A 225 -7.82 -13.85 -17.95
CA VAL A 225 -7.54 -13.93 -16.52
C VAL A 225 -6.38 -14.89 -16.26
N VAL A 226 -5.42 -14.46 -15.45
CA VAL A 226 -4.30 -15.29 -14.99
C VAL A 226 -4.28 -15.31 -13.47
N GLU A 227 -4.05 -16.49 -12.91
CA GLU A 227 -3.82 -16.70 -11.48
C GLU A 227 -2.46 -17.35 -11.27
N LEU A 228 -1.65 -16.75 -10.39
CA LEU A 228 -0.26 -17.14 -10.15
C LEU A 228 0.11 -17.02 -8.67
N PRO A 229 0.76 -18.05 -8.09
CA PRO A 229 1.27 -17.94 -6.74
C PRO A 229 2.57 -17.15 -6.71
N LEU A 230 2.66 -16.15 -5.84
CA LEU A 230 3.89 -15.49 -5.45
C LEU A 230 4.42 -16.17 -4.18
N VAL A 231 5.41 -17.03 -4.35
CA VAL A 231 5.95 -17.88 -3.28
C VAL A 231 7.20 -17.24 -2.70
N PHE A 232 7.23 -17.12 -1.37
CA PHE A 232 8.35 -16.65 -0.59
C PHE A 232 8.92 -17.86 0.16
N SER A 233 10.14 -18.25 -0.16
CA SER A 233 10.79 -19.38 0.52
C SER A 233 12.30 -19.23 0.53
N ARG A 234 12.93 -19.51 1.68
CA ARG A 234 14.39 -19.47 1.85
C ARG A 234 15.02 -18.14 1.40
N GLY A 235 14.32 -17.03 1.61
CA GLY A 235 14.77 -15.69 1.21
C GLY A 235 14.79 -15.46 -0.31
N GLN A 236 14.08 -16.28 -1.09
CA GLN A 236 13.82 -16.06 -2.51
C GLN A 236 12.33 -15.83 -2.75
N VAL A 237 12.02 -15.13 -3.84
CA VAL A 237 10.66 -14.91 -4.34
C VAL A 237 10.56 -15.50 -5.74
N SER A 238 9.50 -16.25 -5.98
CA SER A 238 9.16 -16.77 -7.29
C SER A 238 7.71 -16.51 -7.63
N LEU A 239 7.44 -16.13 -8.87
CA LEU A 239 6.10 -16.03 -9.44
C LEU A 239 5.82 -17.30 -10.24
N GLY A 240 5.07 -18.24 -9.67
CA GLY A 240 4.93 -19.59 -10.22
C GLY A 240 6.30 -20.25 -10.40
N LEU A 241 6.68 -20.52 -11.65
CA LEU A 241 7.97 -21.12 -12.02
C LEU A 241 9.09 -20.09 -12.26
N PHE A 242 8.78 -18.78 -12.23
CA PHE A 242 9.72 -17.71 -12.54
C PHE A 242 10.40 -17.17 -11.28
N PRO A 243 11.72 -17.35 -11.11
CA PRO A 243 12.44 -16.74 -10.00
C PRO A 243 12.50 -15.22 -10.21
N LEU A 244 12.01 -14.45 -9.23
CA LEU A 244 12.14 -12.98 -9.20
C LEU A 244 13.41 -12.52 -8.46
N GLY A 245 14.03 -13.43 -7.71
CA GLY A 245 15.29 -13.20 -7.00
C GLY A 245 15.10 -13.13 -5.48
N ARG A 246 15.91 -12.31 -4.82
CA ARG A 246 15.94 -12.22 -3.34
C ARG A 246 14.66 -11.60 -2.79
N ALA A 247 14.13 -12.19 -1.73
CA ALA A 247 12.98 -11.66 -1.03
C ALA A 247 13.29 -10.31 -0.38
N PRO A 248 12.37 -9.32 -0.46
CA PRO A 248 12.52 -8.08 0.27
C PRO A 248 12.48 -8.37 1.76
N ARG A 249 13.32 -7.66 2.53
CA ARG A 249 13.25 -7.71 3.99
C ARG A 249 12.07 -6.87 4.47
N LEU A 250 11.20 -7.47 5.28
CA LEU A 250 10.08 -6.79 5.89
C LEU A 250 10.48 -6.34 7.30
N GLN A 251 10.93 -5.09 7.41
CA GLN A 251 11.17 -4.41 8.69
C GLN A 251 10.29 -3.17 8.72
N ALA A 252 9.52 -2.93 9.80
CA ALA A 252 8.84 -1.66 9.95
C ALA A 252 9.82 -0.62 10.53
N TRP A 253 9.54 0.63 10.19
CA TRP A 253 10.44 1.78 10.30
C TRP A 253 10.54 2.30 11.73
#